data_AF-A0AAV3PG17-F1
#
_entry.id   AF-A0AAV3PG17-F1
#
_cell.length_a   1.000
_cell.length_b   1.000
_cell.length_c   1.000
_cell.angle_alpha   90.00
_cell.angle_beta   90.00
_cell.angle_gamma   90.00
#
_symmetry.space_group_name_H-M   'P 1'
#
loop_
_entity.id
_entity.type
_entity.pdbx_description
1 polymer ?
#
loop_
_entity_poly.entity_id
_entity_poly.type
_entity_poly.pdbx_seq_one_letter_code
_entity_poly.pdbx_strand_id
1 'polypeptide(L)'
;MVTVQNHTFEFSPIVLNSYCGIANGGGTGYNLQLSEVVKVLTGGVVDNWPTKGQIPSSKLSVKYIVLHKVRVVNWVPTTHTTSVSKPMARVLYMIGIGASFNFG
;
A
#
# COMPACT_ATOMS: atom_id res chain seq x y z
N MET A 1 -16.94 1.79 -14.67
CA MET A 1 -17.18 3.24 -14.81
C MET A 1 -17.31 3.85 -13.43
N VAL A 2 -16.76 5.06 -13.24
CA VAL A 2 -16.85 5.83 -11.98
C VAL A 2 -17.40 7.20 -12.31
N THR A 3 -18.36 7.70 -11.53
CA THR A 3 -18.96 9.01 -11.73
C THR A 3 -18.55 9.97 -10.62
N VAL A 4 -18.01 11.13 -10.99
CA VAL A 4 -17.58 12.19 -10.07
C VAL A 4 -18.21 13.50 -10.57
N GLN A 5 -18.94 14.20 -9.70
CA GLN A 5 -19.60 15.47 -10.03
C GLN A 5 -20.42 15.42 -11.34
N ASN A 6 -21.23 14.37 -11.53
CA ASN A 6 -22.07 14.17 -12.72
C ASN A 6 -21.30 13.89 -14.03
N HIS A 7 -19.98 13.71 -13.97
CA HIS A 7 -19.16 13.25 -15.09
C HIS A 7 -18.80 11.77 -14.91
N THR A 8 -18.99 10.98 -15.96
CA THR A 8 -18.67 9.54 -15.95
C THR A 8 -17.34 9.29 -16.64
N PHE A 9 -16.47 8.57 -15.96
CA PHE A 9 -15.16 8.18 -16.43
C PHE A 9 -15.10 6.67 -16.65
N GLU A 10 -14.51 6.26 -17.77
CA GLU A 10 -14.08 4.89 -17.92
C GLU A 10 -12.95 4.63 -16.94
N PHE A 11 -13.19 3.70 -16.03
CA PHE A 11 -12.27 3.35 -14.97
C PHE A 11 -11.99 1.87 -15.11
N SER A 12 -10.81 1.55 -15.62
CA SER A 12 -10.31 0.19 -15.77
C SER A 12 -8.82 0.16 -15.40
N PRO A 13 -8.30 -1.00 -14.98
CA PRO A 13 -6.88 -1.14 -14.69
C PRO A 13 -5.96 -0.69 -15.83
N ILE A 14 -6.33 -0.98 -17.09
CA ILE A 14 -5.59 -0.57 -18.29
C ILE A 14 -5.53 0.97 -18.41
N VAL A 15 -6.66 1.64 -18.23
CA VAL A 15 -6.74 3.12 -18.30
C VAL A 15 -5.89 3.76 -17.20
N LEU A 16 -5.93 3.21 -15.99
CA LEU A 16 -5.10 3.68 -14.86
C LEU A 16 -3.62 3.44 -15.09
N ASN A 17 -3.23 2.24 -15.53
CA ASN A 17 -1.85 1.90 -15.84
C ASN A 17 -1.29 2.88 -16.88
N SER A 18 -2.03 3.12 -17.97
CA SER A 18 -1.66 4.09 -19.00
C SER A 18 -1.52 5.52 -18.45
N TYR A 19 -2.48 5.98 -17.66
CA TYR A 19 -2.42 7.30 -17.01
C TYR A 19 -1.20 7.46 -16.10
N CYS A 20 -0.84 6.41 -15.36
CA CYS A 20 0.33 6.38 -14.47
C CYS A 20 1.66 6.13 -15.21
N GLY A 21 1.67 6.06 -16.56
CA GLY A 21 2.88 5.79 -17.35
C GLY A 21 3.44 4.38 -17.16
N ILE A 22 2.61 3.43 -16.73
CA ILE A 22 2.97 2.03 -16.51
C ILE A 22 2.85 1.32 -17.86
N ALA A 23 3.98 0.86 -18.42
CA ALA A 23 3.98 0.10 -19.67
C ALA A 23 3.08 -1.14 -19.57
N ASN A 24 2.50 -1.59 -20.68
CA ASN A 24 1.69 -2.81 -20.72
C ASN A 24 2.53 -4.01 -20.22
N GLY A 25 2.19 -4.54 -19.03
CA GLY A 25 2.94 -5.60 -18.34
C GLY A 25 4.07 -5.11 -17.41
N GLY A 26 4.33 -3.81 -17.38
CA GLY A 26 5.35 -3.13 -16.56
C GLY A 26 4.88 -2.70 -15.19
N GLY A 27 4.07 -3.50 -14.50
CA GLY A 27 4.02 -3.42 -13.05
C GLY A 27 5.28 -4.08 -12.53
N THR A 28 5.98 -3.48 -11.59
CA THR A 28 7.00 -4.24 -10.88
C THR A 28 6.28 -5.39 -10.18
N GLY A 29 6.33 -6.58 -10.77
CA GLY A 29 6.10 -7.84 -10.08
C GLY A 29 7.23 -8.02 -9.08
N TYR A 30 7.38 -7.09 -8.13
CA TYR A 30 8.30 -7.24 -7.04
C TYR A 30 7.83 -8.49 -6.31
N ASN A 31 8.62 -9.55 -6.42
CA ASN A 31 8.58 -10.66 -5.50
C ASN A 31 9.11 -10.13 -4.15
N LEU A 32 8.29 -9.30 -3.49
CA LEU A 32 8.63 -8.67 -2.22
C LEU A 32 8.73 -9.75 -1.17
N GLN A 33 9.95 -10.02 -0.71
CA GLN A 33 10.15 -10.81 0.48
C GLN A 33 9.47 -10.10 1.65
N LEU A 34 8.59 -10.81 2.33
CA LEU A 34 7.78 -10.22 3.39
C LEU A 34 8.64 -9.73 4.58
N SER A 35 9.80 -10.35 4.80
CA SER A 35 10.81 -9.93 5.78
C SER A 35 11.36 -8.53 5.46
N GLU A 36 11.72 -8.26 4.20
CA GLU A 36 12.21 -6.96 3.75
C GLU A 36 11.15 -5.87 3.97
N VAL A 37 9.90 -6.15 3.58
CA VAL A 37 8.77 -5.23 3.78
C VAL A 37 8.63 -4.86 5.26
N VAL A 38 8.63 -5.85 6.16
CA VAL A 38 8.50 -5.61 7.61
C VAL A 38 9.66 -4.79 8.15
N LYS A 39 10.88 -5.13 7.73
CA LYS A 39 12.09 -4.45 8.18
C LYS A 39 12.06 -2.97 7.77
N VAL A 40 11.69 -2.67 6.53
CA VAL A 40 11.57 -1.28 6.04
C VAL A 40 10.42 -0.55 6.74
N LEU A 41 9.26 -1.18 6.87
CA LEU A 41 8.10 -0.56 7.52
C LEU A 41 8.36 -0.20 8.97
N THR A 42 9.13 -1.00 9.68
CA THR A 42 9.42 -0.84 11.11
C THR A 42 10.74 -0.12 11.40
N GLY A 43 11.47 0.28 10.35
CA GLY A 43 12.81 0.87 10.52
C GLY A 43 13.81 -0.09 11.17
N GLY A 44 13.66 -1.39 10.95
CA GLY A 44 14.54 -2.43 11.50
C GLY A 44 14.18 -2.92 12.90
N VAL A 45 13.09 -2.42 13.51
CA VAL A 45 12.66 -2.87 14.86
C VAL A 45 12.11 -4.30 14.84
N VAL A 46 11.58 -4.74 13.69
CA VAL A 46 11.03 -6.09 13.50
C VAL A 46 11.68 -6.70 12.26
N ASP A 47 12.32 -7.86 12.42
CA ASP A 47 13.01 -8.55 11.31
C ASP A 47 12.10 -9.50 10.53
N ASN A 48 11.09 -10.08 11.18
CA ASN A 48 10.21 -11.09 10.61
C ASN A 48 8.74 -10.76 10.84
N TRP A 49 7.87 -11.25 9.96
CA TRP A 49 6.43 -11.02 10.11
C TRP A 49 5.92 -11.59 11.46
N PRO A 50 5.15 -10.83 12.25
CA PRO A 50 4.69 -11.29 13.56
C PRO A 50 3.81 -12.55 13.47
N THR A 51 3.99 -13.49 14.40
CA THR A 51 3.19 -14.73 14.49
C THR A 51 1.70 -14.44 14.67
N LYS A 52 1.35 -13.34 15.35
CA LYS A 52 -0.04 -12.86 15.53
C LYS A 52 -0.68 -12.34 14.23
N GLY A 53 0.04 -12.36 13.11
CA GLY A 53 -0.52 -12.11 11.78
C GLY A 53 -0.56 -10.65 11.33
N GLN A 54 -0.34 -9.68 12.23
CA GLN A 54 -0.36 -8.25 11.91
C GLN A 54 0.76 -7.49 12.61
N ILE A 55 1.22 -6.39 12.01
CA ILE A 55 2.21 -5.48 12.61
C ILE A 55 1.46 -4.43 13.44
N PRO A 56 1.76 -4.24 14.73
CA PRO A 56 1.20 -3.14 15.49
C PRO A 56 1.59 -1.78 14.89
N SER A 57 0.65 -0.84 14.77
CA SER A 57 0.91 0.49 14.23
C SER A 57 2.00 1.25 15.00
N SER A 58 2.18 0.95 16.29
CA SER A 58 3.22 1.52 17.15
C SER A 58 4.65 1.06 16.80
N LYS A 59 4.80 -0.01 16.01
CA LYS A 59 6.10 -0.54 15.55
C LYS A 59 6.52 0.01 14.19
N LEU A 60 5.65 0.79 13.52
CA LEU A 60 5.97 1.40 12.24
C LEU A 60 6.97 2.56 12.44
N SER A 61 7.79 2.82 11.43
CA SER A 61 8.60 4.04 11.39
C SER A 61 7.72 5.27 11.12
N VAL A 62 8.21 6.46 11.44
CA VAL A 62 7.46 7.73 11.36
C VAL A 62 6.80 7.91 9.98
N LYS A 63 7.52 7.62 8.90
CA LYS A 63 7.01 7.68 7.52
C LYS A 63 5.76 6.83 7.34
N TYR A 64 5.80 5.58 7.78
CA TYR A 64 4.70 4.63 7.60
C TYR A 64 3.57 4.85 8.63
N ILE A 65 3.85 5.44 9.80
CA ILE A 65 2.81 5.90 10.73
C ILE A 65 1.93 6.96 10.06
N VAL A 66 2.54 7.98 9.44
CA VAL A 66 1.79 9.04 8.77
C VAL A 66 0.97 8.48 7.62
N LEU A 67 1.58 7.63 6.78
CA LEU A 67 0.89 7.00 5.66
C LEU A 67 -0.28 6.12 6.12
N HIS A 68 -0.10 5.36 7.20
CA HIS A 68 -1.16 4.53 7.77
C HIS A 68 -2.33 5.38 8.29
N LYS A 69 -2.05 6.53 8.92
CA LYS A 69 -3.09 7.48 9.37
C LYS A 69 -3.89 8.06 8.20
N VAL A 70 -3.20 8.50 7.13
CA VAL A 70 -3.86 9.01 5.91
C VAL A 70 -4.80 7.95 5.33
N ARG A 71 -4.32 6.71 5.22
CA ARG A 71 -5.09 5.58 4.71
C ARG A 71 -6.34 5.31 5.54
N VAL A 72 -6.20 5.25 6.86
CA VAL A 72 -7.30 5.00 7.81
C VAL A 72 -8.39 6.05 7.74
N VAL A 73 -8.05 7.30 7.44
CA VAL A 73 -9.03 8.40 7.41
C VAL A 73 -9.64 8.57 6.02
N ASN A 74 -8.84 8.43 4.95
CA ASN A 74 -9.25 8.88 3.62
C ASN A 74 -9.46 7.75 2.62
N TRP A 75 -8.66 6.69 2.65
CA TRP A 75 -8.64 5.69 1.58
C TRP A 75 -9.54 4.49 1.89
N VAL A 76 -9.40 3.97 3.11
CA VAL A 76 -10.21 2.87 3.62
C VAL A 76 -10.55 3.23 5.06
N PRO A 77 -11.65 3.95 5.29
CA PRO A 77 -12.12 4.28 6.62
C PRO A 77 -12.26 3.01 7.48
N THR A 78 -11.45 2.88 8.53
CA THR A 78 -11.55 1.77 9.49
C THR A 78 -11.59 2.28 10.92
N THR A 79 -12.47 1.69 11.73
CA THR A 79 -12.56 1.95 13.18
C THR A 79 -11.37 1.35 13.95
N HIS A 80 -10.79 0.27 13.45
CA HIS A 80 -9.61 -0.36 14.04
C HIS A 80 -8.35 0.02 13.27
N THR A 81 -7.44 0.72 13.95
CA THR A 81 -6.25 1.38 13.35
C THR A 81 -4.95 0.94 14.04
N THR A 82 -5.06 -0.04 14.93
CA THR A 82 -3.99 -0.47 15.83
C THR A 82 -2.98 -1.40 15.16
N SER A 83 -3.26 -1.89 13.96
CA SER A 83 -2.41 -2.84 13.26
C SER A 83 -2.49 -2.75 11.73
N VAL A 84 -1.48 -3.32 11.07
CA VAL A 84 -1.33 -3.38 9.61
C VAL A 84 -1.28 -4.86 9.17
N SER A 85 -2.13 -5.22 8.21
CA SER A 85 -2.19 -6.55 7.59
C SER A 85 -1.12 -6.74 6.50
N LYS A 86 -0.83 -7.99 6.11
CA LYS A 86 0.16 -8.28 5.03
C LYS A 86 -0.12 -7.55 3.71
N PRO A 87 -1.35 -7.58 3.16
CA PRO A 87 -1.64 -6.87 1.90
C PRO A 87 -1.44 -5.36 2.05
N MET A 88 -1.89 -4.80 3.18
CA MET A 88 -1.75 -3.37 3.45
C MET A 88 -0.28 -2.96 3.63
N ALA A 89 0.53 -3.79 4.30
CA ALA A 89 1.96 -3.54 4.46
C ALA A 89 2.67 -3.43 3.11
N ARG A 90 2.32 -4.28 2.14
CA ARG A 90 2.85 -4.20 0.77
C ARG A 90 2.45 -2.90 0.07
N VAL A 91 1.18 -2.49 0.19
CA VAL A 91 0.71 -1.22 -0.38
C VAL A 91 1.45 -0.03 0.23
N LEU A 92 1.55 0.03 1.56
CA LEU A 92 2.29 1.09 2.25
C LEU A 92 3.76 1.11 1.82
N TYR A 93 4.39 -0.06 1.71
CA TYR A 93 5.76 -0.21 1.23
C TYR A 93 5.95 0.39 -0.16
N MET A 94 5.15 -0.05 -1.13
CA MET A 94 5.22 0.40 -2.53
C MET A 94 5.05 1.92 -2.65
N ILE A 95 4.05 2.48 -1.97
CA ILE A 95 3.84 3.93 -1.92
C ILE A 95 5.03 4.63 -1.26
N GLY A 96 5.54 4.06 -0.17
CA GLY A 96 6.69 4.60 0.53
C GLY A 96 7.94 4.69 -0.34
N ILE A 97 8.21 3.69 -1.18
CA ILE A 97 9.38 3.71 -2.08
C ILE A 97 9.10 4.39 -3.43
N GLY A 98 7.86 4.81 -3.69
CA GLY A 98 7.46 5.40 -4.97
C GLY A 98 7.45 4.38 -6.12
N ALA A 99 7.22 3.10 -5.84
CA ALA A 99 7.20 2.06 -6.86
C ALA A 99 5.89 2.10 -7.68
N SER A 100 6.03 1.95 -8.99
CA SER A 100 4.91 1.76 -9.91
C SER A 100 4.29 0.38 -9.71
N PHE A 101 2.99 0.31 -9.44
CA PHE A 101 2.27 -0.95 -9.32
C PHE A 101 1.24 -1.08 -10.43
N ASN A 102 1.17 -2.25 -11.07
CA ASN A 102 0.13 -2.53 -12.05
C ASN A 102 -1.21 -2.77 -11.32
N PHE A 103 -2.25 -2.09 -11.77
CA PHE A 103 -3.57 -2.05 -11.15
C PHE A 103 -4.48 -3.24 -11.53
N GLY A 104 -4.03 -4.17 -12.38
CA GLY A 104 -4.80 -5.28 -12.96
C GLY A 104 -4.77 -5.30 -14.48
#